data_AF-A0A1Q6DI69-F1
#
_entry.id   AF-A0A1Q6DI69-F1
#
_cell.length_a   1.000
_cell.length_b   1.000
_cell.length_c   1.000
_cell.angle_alpha   90.00
_cell.angle_beta   90.00
_cell.angle_gamma   90.00
#
_symmetry.space_group_name_H-M   'P 1'
#
loop_
_entity.id
_entity.type
_entity.pdbx_description
1 polymer ?
#
loop_
_entity_poly.entity_id
_entity_poly.type
_entity_poly.pdbx_seq_one_letter_code
_entity_poly.pdbx_strand_id
1 'polypeptide(L)'
;MDIESRLAAIEESQREILRLLSNGNNSSPMIMNLKQAADYAGYSPDHFRRLAVEHRIIPFSRPSGQQKGKLLFRKADLDKFLDSSIKGEKELKQPGRKRKSKNIRLW
;
A
#
# COMPACT_ATOMS: atom_id res chain seq x y z
N MET A 1 9.08 33.80 37.94
CA MET A 1 8.58 33.03 36.78
C MET A 1 7.09 32.90 37.01
N ASP A 2 6.31 33.68 36.28
CA ASP A 2 4.92 33.94 36.64
C ASP A 2 4.01 32.81 36.17
N ILE A 3 3.02 32.50 37.00
CA ILE A 3 2.08 31.40 36.78
C ILE A 3 1.33 31.60 35.45
N GLU A 4 0.99 32.85 35.15
CA GLU A 4 0.32 33.24 33.90
C GLU A 4 1.16 32.93 32.67
N SER A 5 2.48 33.18 32.73
CA SER A 5 3.40 32.86 31.63
C SER A 5 3.50 31.34 31.40
N ARG A 6 3.49 30.55 32.47
CA ARG A 6 3.46 29.08 32.37
C ARG A 6 2.16 28.57 31.76
N LEU A 7 1.02 29.15 32.12
CA LEU A 7 -0.28 28.77 31.57
C LEU A 7 -0.39 29.09 30.08
N ALA A 8 0.07 30.27 29.66
CA ALA A 8 0.08 30.67 28.25
C ALA A 8 0.91 29.70 27.38
N ALA A 9 2.10 29.31 27.85
CA ALA A 9 2.96 28.36 27.14
C ALA A 9 2.32 26.96 27.03
N ILE A 10 1.60 26.53 28.08
CA ILE A 10 0.86 25.26 28.06
C ILE A 10 -0.27 25.31 27.03
N GLU A 11 -1.08 26.37 27.02
CA GLU A 11 -2.16 26.52 26.03
C GLU A 11 -1.64 26.54 24.60
N GLU A 12 -0.53 27.25 24.35
CA GLU A 12 0.07 27.32 23.02
C GLU A 12 0.57 25.95 22.56
N SER A 13 1.23 25.19 23.44
CA SER A 13 1.65 23.82 23.15
C SER A 13 0.48 22.88 22.84
N GLN A 14 -0.64 23.03 23.56
CA GLN A 14 -1.85 22.23 23.33
C GLN A 14 -2.51 22.57 21.99
N ARG A 15 -2.56 23.86 21.61
CA ARG A 15 -3.07 24.28 20.30
C ARG A 15 -2.23 23.72 19.16
N GLU A 16 -0.91 23.70 19.30
CA GLU A 16 -0.02 23.15 18.29
C GLU A 16 -0.18 21.63 18.16
N ILE A 17 -0.30 20.90 19.29
CA ILE A 17 -0.59 19.46 19.29
C ILE A 17 -1.91 19.18 18.55
N LEU A 18 -2.96 19.93 18.85
CA LEU A 18 -4.27 19.76 18.22
C LEU A 18 -4.22 20.04 16.71
N ARG A 19 -3.46 21.05 16.28
CA ARG A 19 -3.26 21.40 14.87
C ARG A 19 -2.52 20.29 14.09
N LEU A 20 -1.48 19.71 14.70
CA LEU A 20 -0.73 18.61 14.10
C LEU A 20 -1.61 17.36 13.97
N LEU A 21 -2.43 17.06 14.98
CA LEU A 21 -3.36 15.94 14.97
C LEU A 21 -4.52 16.14 13.97
N SER A 22 -5.06 17.36 13.84
CA SER A 22 -6.13 17.65 12.88
C SER A 22 -5.65 17.56 11.43
N ASN A 23 -4.40 17.93 11.16
CA ASN A 23 -3.83 17.87 9.83
C ASN A 23 -3.35 16.46 9.44
N GLY A 24 -3.08 15.60 10.41
CA GLY A 24 -2.61 14.22 10.17
C GLY A 24 -3.67 13.25 9.65
N ASN A 25 -4.97 13.53 9.82
CA ASN A 25 -6.02 12.53 9.62
C ASN A 25 -7.00 12.79 8.47
N ASN A 26 -6.80 13.83 7.66
CA ASN A 26 -7.60 14.03 6.45
C ASN A 26 -7.01 13.28 5.26
N SER A 27 -6.60 12.02 5.44
CA SER A 27 -6.63 11.08 4.33
C SER A 27 -8.11 10.72 4.12
N SER A 28 -8.84 11.57 3.39
CA SER A 28 -10.05 11.11 2.70
C SER A 28 -9.73 9.73 2.10
N PRO A 29 -10.61 8.71 2.24
CA PRO A 29 -10.34 7.40 1.68
C PRO A 29 -10.28 7.56 0.17
N MET A 30 -9.08 7.86 -0.33
CA MET A 30 -8.81 8.01 -1.74
C MET A 30 -8.89 6.62 -2.32
N ILE A 31 -10.06 6.32 -2.88
CA ILE A 31 -10.33 5.06 -3.56
C ILE A 31 -9.79 5.21 -4.97
N MET A 32 -8.81 4.37 -5.30
CA MET A 32 -8.18 4.33 -6.62
C MET A 32 -8.71 3.15 -7.42
N ASN A 33 -8.81 3.33 -8.73
CA ASN A 33 -9.05 2.22 -9.66
C ASN A 33 -7.76 1.42 -9.89
N LEU A 34 -7.86 0.25 -10.56
CA LEU A 34 -6.71 -0.61 -10.85
C LEU A 34 -5.55 0.13 -11.54
N LYS A 35 -5.85 0.98 -12.54
CA LYS A 35 -4.83 1.68 -13.31
C LYS A 35 -4.11 2.72 -12.44
N GLN A 36 -4.87 3.54 -11.73
CA GLN A 36 -4.35 4.54 -10.79
C GLN A 36 -3.52 3.90 -9.67
N ALA A 37 -3.97 2.77 -9.13
CA ALA A 37 -3.26 2.05 -8.09
C ALA A 37 -1.95 1.43 -8.62
N ALA A 38 -1.95 0.91 -9.85
CA ALA A 38 -0.75 0.40 -10.51
C ALA A 38 0.25 1.52 -10.80
N ASP A 39 -0.22 2.64 -11.35
CA ASP A 39 0.58 3.83 -11.61
C ASP A 39 1.19 4.39 -10.31
N TYR A 40 0.40 4.42 -9.22
CA TYR A 40 0.86 4.85 -7.89
C TYR A 40 1.95 3.95 -7.32
N ALA A 41 1.81 2.63 -7.47
CA ALA A 41 2.76 1.66 -6.97
C ALA A 41 3.96 1.43 -7.92
N GLY A 42 3.99 2.07 -9.09
CA GLY A 42 5.07 1.92 -10.08
C GLY A 42 5.07 0.58 -10.83
N TYR A 43 3.93 -0.10 -10.91
CA TYR A 43 3.80 -1.39 -11.60
C TYR A 43 3.00 -1.29 -12.89
N SER A 44 3.18 -2.25 -13.80
CA SER A 44 2.28 -2.37 -14.95
C SER A 44 0.87 -2.82 -14.48
N PRO A 45 -0.21 -2.36 -15.13
CA PRO A 45 -1.57 -2.71 -14.73
C PRO A 45 -1.87 -4.21 -14.71
N ASP A 46 -1.29 -4.98 -15.65
CA ASP A 46 -1.44 -6.44 -15.70
C ASP A 46 -0.74 -7.12 -14.53
N HIS A 47 0.51 -6.73 -14.25
CA HIS A 47 1.28 -7.29 -13.14
C HIS A 47 0.61 -6.98 -11.79
N PHE A 48 0.18 -5.73 -11.61
CA PHE A 48 -0.53 -5.29 -10.41
C PHE A 48 -1.84 -6.05 -10.20
N ARG A 49 -2.58 -6.35 -11.26
CA ARG A 49 -3.79 -7.19 -11.19
C ARG A 49 -3.48 -8.60 -10.69
N ARG A 50 -2.37 -9.22 -11.12
CA ARG A 50 -1.98 -10.54 -10.61
C ARG A 50 -1.62 -10.50 -9.13
N LEU A 51 -0.89 -9.47 -8.69
CA LEU A 51 -0.58 -9.26 -7.27
C LEU A 51 -1.83 -9.16 -6.40
N ALA A 52 -2.84 -8.41 -6.87
CA ALA A 52 -4.09 -8.23 -6.15
C ALA A 52 -5.01 -9.47 -6.21
N VAL A 53 -5.21 -10.07 -7.39
CA VAL A 53 -6.24 -11.11 -7.59
C VAL A 53 -5.70 -12.53 -7.40
N GLU A 54 -4.55 -12.84 -7.99
CA GLU A 54 -3.98 -14.20 -7.97
C GLU A 54 -3.22 -14.44 -6.67
N HIS A 55 -2.33 -13.51 -6.32
CA HIS A 55 -1.52 -13.62 -5.11
C HIS A 55 -2.22 -13.11 -3.85
N ARG A 56 -3.29 -12.31 -4.00
CA ARG A 56 -4.08 -11.72 -2.90
C ARG A 56 -3.23 -10.96 -1.88
N ILE A 57 -2.14 -10.36 -2.34
CA ILE A 57 -1.21 -9.61 -1.49
C ILE A 57 -1.78 -8.24 -1.16
N ILE A 58 -2.45 -7.62 -2.13
CA ILE A 58 -2.98 -6.27 -2.00
C ILE A 58 -4.49 -6.35 -1.75
N PRO A 59 -4.99 -5.82 -0.62
CA PRO A 59 -6.42 -5.73 -0.34
C PRO A 59 -7.15 -4.91 -1.39
N PHE A 60 -8.28 -5.42 -1.88
CA PHE A 60 -9.15 -4.71 -2.81
C PHE A 60 -10.61 -4.92 -2.45
N SER A 61 -11.46 -3.97 -2.85
CA SER A 61 -12.91 -4.05 -2.73
C SER A 61 -13.57 -4.15 -4.11
N ARG A 62 -14.70 -4.84 -4.18
CA ARG A 62 -15.54 -4.95 -5.39
C ARG A 62 -16.87 -4.24 -5.11
N PRO A 63 -17.25 -3.22 -5.88
CA PRO A 63 -18.58 -2.63 -5.74
C PRO A 63 -19.66 -3.64 -6.19
N SER A 64 -20.60 -3.96 -5.31
CA SER A 64 -21.73 -4.87 -5.60
C SER A 64 -22.83 -4.14 -6.38
N GLY A 65 -23.42 -4.80 -7.39
CA GLY A 65 -24.64 -4.32 -8.06
C GLY A 65 -24.59 -4.46 -9.57
N GLN A 66 -23.74 -3.69 -10.26
CA GLN A 66 -23.70 -3.66 -11.73
C GLN A 66 -22.29 -3.52 -12.34
N GLN A 67 -21.26 -3.27 -11.54
CA GLN A 67 -19.88 -3.05 -12.02
C GLN A 67 -18.98 -4.28 -11.75
N LYS A 68 -19.48 -5.47 -12.14
CA LYS A 68 -18.70 -6.72 -12.07
C LYS A 68 -17.39 -6.54 -12.84
N GLY A 69 -16.27 -6.61 -12.13
CA GLY A 69 -14.92 -6.56 -12.72
C GLY A 69 -14.09 -5.34 -12.33
N LYS A 70 -14.68 -4.30 -11.72
CA LYS A 70 -13.89 -3.19 -11.19
C LYS A 70 -13.25 -3.55 -9.85
N LEU A 71 -11.96 -3.29 -9.75
CA LEU A 71 -11.17 -3.44 -8.53
C LEU A 71 -10.91 -2.04 -7.98
N LEU A 72 -11.28 -1.84 -6.71
CA LEU A 72 -11.13 -0.58 -6.00
C LEU A 72 -10.14 -0.77 -4.85
N PHE A 73 -9.16 0.11 -4.79
CA PHE A 73 -8.05 0.05 -3.85
C PHE A 73 -8.09 1.28 -2.95
N ARG A 74 -7.87 1.09 -1.65
CA ARG A 74 -7.72 2.22 -0.73
C ARG A 74 -6.25 2.60 -0.69
N LYS A 75 -5.96 3.91 -0.77
CA LYS A 75 -4.58 4.41 -0.66
C LYS A 75 -3.85 3.86 0.58
N ALA A 76 -4.50 3.87 1.74
CA ALA A 76 -3.91 3.36 2.99
C ALA A 76 -3.47 1.89 2.92
N ASP A 77 -4.13 1.05 2.11
CA ASP A 77 -3.74 -0.35 1.93
C ASP A 77 -2.56 -0.47 0.95
N LEU A 78 -2.47 0.42 -0.04
CA LEU A 78 -1.32 0.52 -0.95
C LEU A 78 -0.07 0.99 -0.21
N ASP A 79 -0.20 2.00 0.65
CA ASP A 79 0.92 2.53 1.44
C ASP A 79 1.51 1.43 2.34
N LYS A 80 0.66 0.66 3.02
CA LYS A 80 1.09 -0.51 3.82
C LYS A 80 1.77 -1.59 2.96
N PHE A 81 1.26 -1.83 1.76
CA PHE A 81 1.87 -2.79 0.84
C PHE A 81 3.27 -2.32 0.41
N LEU A 82 3.46 -1.04 0.09
CA LEU A 82 4.76 -0.49 -0.28
C LEU A 82 5.74 -0.53 0.91
N ASP A 83 5.28 -0.16 2.11
CA ASP A 83 6.08 -0.23 3.33
C ASP A 83 6.55 -1.65 3.68
N SER A 84 5.69 -2.65 3.43
CA SER A 84 6.03 -4.07 3.66
C SER A 84 6.89 -4.65 2.55
N SER A 85 6.72 -4.22 1.30
CA SER A 85 7.57 -4.59 0.16
C SER A 85 9.01 -4.13 0.35
N ILE A 86 9.21 -2.89 0.82
CA ILE A 86 10.55 -2.34 1.12
C ILE A 86 11.23 -3.12 2.26
N LYS A 87 10.47 -3.62 3.23
CA LYS A 87 10.99 -4.45 4.34
C LYS A 87 11.14 -5.94 3.97
N GLY A 88 10.67 -6.33 2.78
CA GLY A 88 10.37 -7.71 2.41
C GLY A 88 11.31 -8.37 1.40
N GLU A 89 12.53 -7.86 1.16
CA GLU A 89 13.54 -8.50 0.30
C GLU A 89 14.01 -9.90 0.78
N LYS A 90 13.32 -10.54 1.73
CA LYS A 90 13.55 -11.93 2.12
C LYS A 90 12.66 -12.87 1.30
N GLU A 91 13.24 -13.33 0.19
CA GLU A 91 12.98 -14.61 -0.48
C GLU A 91 11.53 -14.93 -0.90
N LEU A 92 11.06 -14.34 -1.99
CA LEU A 92 10.05 -15.02 -2.82
C LEU A 92 10.74 -16.08 -3.67
N LYS A 93 10.87 -17.31 -3.13
CA LYS A 93 11.26 -18.49 -3.89
C LYS A 93 10.24 -18.70 -5.02
N GLN A 94 10.61 -18.27 -6.23
CA GLN A 94 9.80 -18.54 -7.41
C GLN A 94 9.66 -20.06 -7.57
N PRO A 95 8.43 -20.60 -7.70
CA PRO A 95 8.22 -21.99 -8.08
C PRO A 95 8.52 -22.14 -9.58
N GLY A 96 9.79 -22.01 -9.94
CA GLY A 96 10.29 -22.25 -11.28
C GLY A 96 10.38 -23.75 -11.54
N ARG A 97 9.72 -24.20 -12.62
CA ARG A 97 9.87 -25.56 -13.17
C ARG A 97 11.37 -25.84 -13.39
N LYS A 98 11.96 -26.73 -12.58
CA LYS A 98 13.35 -27.18 -12.76
C LYS A 98 13.51 -27.71 -14.18
N ARG A 99 14.28 -27.00 -15.02
CA ARG A 99 14.70 -27.51 -16.32
C ARG A 99 15.57 -28.74 -16.06
N LYS A 100 15.11 -29.93 -16.46
CA LYS A 100 15.97 -31.13 -16.47
C LYS A 100 17.10 -30.86 -17.47
N SER A 101 18.34 -30.93 -17.01
CA SER A 101 19.51 -30.89 -17.88
C SER A 101 19.43 -32.10 -18.82
N LYS A 102 19.37 -31.84 -20.13
CA LYS A 102 19.38 -32.91 -21.13
C LYS A 102 20.83 -33.36 -21.25
N ASN A 103 21.16 -34.48 -20.60
CA ASN A 103 22.47 -35.09 -20.68
C ASN A 103 22.58 -35.78 -22.06
N ILE A 104 23.05 -35.03 -23.05
CA ILE A 104 23.27 -35.55 -24.40
C ILE A 104 24.65 -36.19 -24.39
N ARG A 105 24.70 -37.52 -24.23
CA ARG A 105 25.89 -38.30 -24.60
C ARG A 105 25.90 -38.41 -26.11
N LEU A 106 26.83 -37.69 -26.74
CA LEU A 106 27.21 -37.92 -28.13
C LEU A 106 27.96 -39.27 -28.16
N TRP A 107 27.43 -40.22 -28.93
CA TRP A 107 28.14 -41.40 -29.42
C TRP A 107 28.56 -41.14 -30.86
#